data_AF-A0A501W025-F1
#
_entry.id   AF-A0A501W025-F1
#
_cell.length_a   1.000
_cell.length_b   1.000
_cell.length_c   1.000
_cell.angle_alpha   90.00
_cell.angle_beta   90.00
_cell.angle_gamma   90.00
#
_symmetry.space_group_name_H-M   'P 1'
#
loop_
_entity.id
_entity.type
_entity.pdbx_description
1 polymer ?
#
loop_
_entity_poly.entity_id
_entity_poly.type
_entity_poly.pdbx_seq_one_letter_code
_entity_poly.pdbx_strand_id
1 'polypeptide(L)'
;MKRLTIVIFVLIIASCSSRFRNEFEELLNEPNNAYFSKYKLFDDEDYLLTLTTIDTTDSYDVDKKTVVLRLIRNLSGKVDTVLADSLFSRNHPAAEKETKIKFCDFNFDGINDILIPAGTDPRSNSGYYLYIVSNKNIEYVQGFNEIGNPEPDSINHLIGSLVLAGPPFYKFYEIGSKLELKDLGHTIGFVDFTNEDVDSLVKVEVELIMKEKQRTTNSIR
;
A
#
# COMPACT_ATOMS: atom_id res chain seq x y z
N MET A 1 55.88 2.88 -45.30
CA MET A 1 55.36 3.68 -44.16
C MET A 1 53.84 3.70 -44.24
N LYS A 2 53.15 2.88 -43.43
CA LYS A 2 51.67 2.85 -43.37
C LYS A 2 51.22 3.86 -42.31
N ARG A 3 50.38 4.82 -42.71
CA ARG A 3 49.77 5.80 -41.80
C ARG A 3 48.66 5.12 -40.99
N LEU A 4 48.79 5.15 -39.68
CA LEU A 4 47.77 4.69 -38.73
C LEU A 4 46.85 5.88 -38.42
N THR A 5 45.63 5.86 -38.94
CA THR A 5 44.60 6.84 -38.60
C THR A 5 43.89 6.37 -37.34
N ILE A 6 44.09 7.08 -36.22
CA ILE A 6 43.35 6.86 -34.98
C ILE A 6 42.06 7.68 -35.09
N VAL A 7 40.92 7.00 -35.19
CA VAL A 7 39.60 7.61 -35.08
C VAL A 7 39.22 7.61 -33.60
N ILE A 8 39.20 8.79 -32.99
CA ILE A 8 38.71 8.98 -31.61
C ILE A 8 37.19 9.06 -31.68
N PHE A 9 36.54 8.01 -31.19
CA PHE A 9 35.09 7.98 -30.96
C PHE A 9 34.81 8.72 -29.65
N VAL A 10 34.48 10.01 -29.74
CA VAL A 10 33.91 10.74 -28.60
C VAL A 10 32.44 10.33 -28.49
N LEU A 11 32.15 9.38 -27.61
CA LEU A 11 30.77 9.03 -27.25
C LEU A 11 30.15 10.22 -26.50
N ILE A 12 29.17 10.87 -27.12
CA ILE A 12 28.32 11.87 -26.48
C ILE A 12 27.27 11.10 -25.64
N ILE A 13 27.54 10.90 -24.34
CA ILE A 13 26.60 10.25 -23.39
C ILE A 13 25.83 11.30 -22.55
N ALA A 14 25.87 12.59 -22.92
CA ALA A 14 25.35 13.66 -22.06
C ALA A 14 23.82 13.91 -22.16
N SER A 15 23.10 13.26 -23.08
CA SER A 15 21.70 13.61 -23.37
C SER A 15 20.66 12.84 -22.54
N CYS A 16 21.04 11.72 -21.92
CA CYS A 16 20.09 10.94 -21.13
C CYS A 16 19.93 11.49 -19.71
N SER A 17 21.03 11.95 -19.08
CA SER A 17 21.02 12.37 -17.67
C SER A 17 20.29 13.70 -17.41
N SER A 18 20.32 14.64 -18.36
CA SER A 18 19.63 15.94 -18.20
C SER A 18 18.11 15.78 -18.23
N ARG A 19 17.59 14.85 -19.04
CA ARG A 19 16.15 14.59 -19.18
C ARG A 19 15.55 14.00 -17.90
N PHE A 20 16.25 13.09 -17.22
CA PHE A 20 15.80 12.48 -15.97
C PHE A 20 15.87 13.42 -14.77
N ARG A 21 16.89 14.30 -14.69
CA ARG A 21 16.99 15.28 -13.61
C ARG A 21 15.82 16.27 -13.61
N ASN A 22 15.32 16.63 -14.81
CA ASN A 22 14.18 17.53 -14.94
C ASN A 22 12.88 16.90 -14.40
N GLU A 23 12.67 15.59 -14.57
CA GLU A 23 11.45 14.91 -14.13
C GLU A 23 11.22 15.00 -12.61
N PHE A 24 12.26 14.78 -11.79
CA PHE A 24 12.11 14.83 -10.33
C PHE A 24 11.77 16.22 -9.82
N GLU A 25 12.43 17.25 -10.35
CA GLU A 25 12.14 18.65 -10.02
C GLU A 25 10.75 19.07 -10.51
N GLU A 26 10.33 18.62 -11.69
CA GLU A 26 8.97 18.84 -12.20
C GLU A 26 7.92 18.25 -11.23
N LEU A 27 8.10 17.00 -10.78
CA LEU A 27 7.21 16.35 -9.82
C LEU A 27 7.24 17.01 -8.44
N LEU A 28 8.41 17.48 -7.98
CA LEU A 28 8.54 18.25 -6.74
C LEU A 28 7.80 19.60 -6.80
N ASN A 29 7.66 20.19 -7.97
CA ASN A 29 6.94 21.44 -8.16
C ASN A 29 5.46 21.25 -8.53
N GLU A 30 5.04 20.06 -8.97
CA GLU A 30 3.65 19.78 -9.34
C GLU A 30 2.71 19.75 -8.12
N PRO A 31 1.71 20.64 -8.01
CA PRO A 31 0.84 20.67 -6.84
C PRO A 31 -0.05 19.42 -6.76
N ASN A 32 -0.31 18.97 -5.52
CA ASN A 32 -1.32 17.95 -5.28
C ASN A 32 -2.66 18.42 -5.84
N ASN A 33 -3.34 17.52 -6.52
CA ASN A 33 -4.66 17.74 -7.08
C ASN A 33 -5.47 16.44 -7.05
N ALA A 34 -6.62 16.47 -7.69
CA ALA A 34 -7.58 15.38 -7.64
C ALA A 34 -7.16 14.12 -8.44
N TYR A 35 -6.08 14.19 -9.23
CA TYR A 35 -5.54 13.10 -10.07
C TYR A 35 -4.05 12.85 -9.83
N PHE A 36 -3.41 13.65 -9.00
CA PHE A 36 -2.00 13.51 -8.68
C PHE A 36 -1.78 13.87 -7.22
N SER A 37 -1.14 12.98 -6.49
CA SER A 37 -0.72 13.24 -5.12
C SER A 37 0.72 12.81 -4.93
N LYS A 38 1.46 13.56 -4.11
CA LYS A 38 2.83 13.25 -3.73
C LYS A 38 3.03 13.37 -2.23
N TYR A 39 3.92 12.54 -1.72
CA TYR A 39 4.24 12.41 -0.31
C TYR A 39 5.74 12.23 -0.11
N LYS A 40 6.28 12.84 0.94
CA LYS A 40 7.59 12.50 1.47
C LYS A 40 7.40 11.33 2.41
N LEU A 41 8.10 10.23 2.13
CA LEU A 41 7.97 8.99 2.90
C LEU A 41 9.05 8.85 3.97
N PHE A 42 10.23 9.42 3.71
CA PHE A 42 11.38 9.38 4.61
C PHE A 42 11.77 10.80 5.01
N ASP A 43 12.61 10.92 6.05
CA ASP A 43 13.12 12.21 6.51
C ASP A 43 14.07 12.87 5.50
N ASP A 44 14.59 12.12 4.51
CA ASP A 44 15.38 12.69 3.44
C ASP A 44 14.55 13.12 2.23
N GLU A 45 15.01 14.20 1.61
CA GLU A 45 14.39 14.82 0.42
C GLU A 45 14.71 14.07 -0.87
N ASP A 46 15.49 13.00 -0.78
CA ASP A 46 15.96 12.22 -1.93
C ASP A 46 14.88 11.28 -2.46
N TYR A 47 13.77 11.09 -1.75
CA TYR A 47 12.70 10.16 -2.12
C TYR A 47 11.34 10.88 -2.22
N LEU A 48 10.61 10.55 -3.28
CA LEU A 48 9.27 11.07 -3.52
C LEU A 48 8.33 9.92 -3.88
N LEU A 49 7.29 9.74 -3.07
CA LEU A 49 6.18 8.84 -3.39
C LEU A 49 5.13 9.62 -4.17
N THR A 50 4.65 9.09 -5.29
CA THR A 50 3.58 9.69 -6.09
C THR A 50 2.50 8.66 -6.40
N LEU A 51 1.23 9.09 -6.38
CA LEU A 51 0.11 8.34 -6.91
C LEU A 51 -0.61 9.18 -7.97
N THR A 52 -0.61 8.67 -9.20
CA THR A 52 -1.16 9.35 -10.37
C THR A 52 -2.35 8.58 -10.92
N THR A 53 -3.50 9.22 -11.06
CA THR A 53 -4.65 8.68 -11.78
C THR A 53 -4.40 8.78 -13.29
N ILE A 54 -4.39 7.64 -13.97
CA ILE A 54 -4.17 7.51 -15.41
C ILE A 54 -5.45 7.25 -16.20
N ASP A 55 -6.52 6.81 -15.51
CA ASP A 55 -7.84 6.61 -16.09
C ASP A 55 -8.92 7.03 -15.10
N THR A 56 -9.80 7.94 -15.52
CA THR A 56 -10.86 8.54 -14.70
C THR A 56 -12.24 7.95 -14.95
N THR A 57 -12.34 6.93 -15.80
CA THR A 57 -13.60 6.24 -16.07
C THR A 57 -14.08 5.52 -14.83
N ASP A 58 -15.38 5.64 -14.54
CA ASP A 58 -16.02 4.81 -13.54
C ASP A 58 -16.05 3.37 -14.04
N SER A 59 -15.30 2.50 -13.37
CA SER A 59 -15.12 1.11 -13.75
C SER A 59 -15.19 0.24 -12.51
N TYR A 60 -15.81 -0.93 -12.65
CA TYR A 60 -15.79 -2.01 -11.67
C TYR A 60 -14.87 -3.16 -12.11
N ASP A 61 -14.22 -3.03 -13.27
CA ASP A 61 -13.24 -3.97 -13.76
C ASP A 61 -11.93 -3.82 -12.97
N VAL A 62 -11.69 -4.74 -12.03
CA VAL A 62 -10.51 -4.74 -11.15
C VAL A 62 -9.20 -5.03 -11.90
N ASP A 63 -9.27 -5.57 -13.12
CA ASP A 63 -8.10 -5.80 -13.97
C ASP A 63 -7.68 -4.50 -14.69
N LYS A 64 -8.59 -3.53 -14.79
CA LYS A 64 -8.33 -2.24 -15.42
C LYS A 64 -7.49 -1.35 -14.51
N LYS A 65 -6.24 -1.05 -14.91
CA LYS A 65 -5.39 -0.16 -14.13
C LYS A 65 -5.82 1.30 -14.29
N THR A 66 -6.07 1.98 -13.18
CA THR A 66 -6.56 3.37 -13.16
C THR A 66 -5.62 4.31 -12.44
N VAL A 67 -4.69 3.80 -11.64
CA VAL A 67 -3.68 4.58 -10.93
C VAL A 67 -2.28 3.95 -11.08
N VAL A 68 -1.25 4.78 -10.97
CA VAL A 68 0.15 4.37 -10.94
C VAL A 68 0.78 4.90 -9.65
N LEU A 69 1.29 3.99 -8.82
CA LEU A 69 2.11 4.29 -7.66
C LEU A 69 3.58 4.29 -8.09
N ARG A 70 4.34 5.32 -7.71
CA ARG A 70 5.79 5.36 -7.91
C ARG A 70 6.50 5.80 -6.65
N LEU A 71 7.62 5.15 -6.34
CA LEU A 71 8.65 5.70 -5.47
C LEU A 71 9.83 6.09 -6.36
N ILE A 72 10.14 7.38 -6.39
CA ILE A 72 11.22 7.94 -7.19
C ILE A 72 12.31 8.39 -6.22
N ARG A 73 13.57 8.15 -6.60
CA ARG A 73 14.73 8.50 -5.81
C ARG A 73 15.69 9.38 -6.62
N ASN A 74 16.14 10.48 -6.06
CA ASN A 74 17.14 11.38 -6.61
C ASN A 74 18.40 11.40 -5.73
N LEU A 75 19.44 10.69 -6.13
CA LEU A 75 20.73 10.71 -5.42
C LEU A 75 21.73 11.54 -6.22
N SER A 76 22.08 12.73 -5.70
CA SER A 76 23.09 13.61 -6.31
C SER A 76 22.79 13.95 -7.79
N GLY A 77 21.52 14.15 -8.14
CA GLY A 77 21.06 14.46 -9.49
C GLY A 77 20.85 13.24 -10.39
N LYS A 78 21.08 12.03 -9.88
CA LYS A 78 20.70 10.78 -10.57
C LYS A 78 19.32 10.34 -10.08
N VAL A 79 18.35 10.38 -10.98
CA VAL A 79 16.97 9.99 -10.73
C VAL A 79 16.75 8.54 -11.16
N ASP A 80 16.32 7.70 -10.23
CA ASP A 80 15.95 6.30 -10.44
C ASP A 80 14.51 6.06 -9.95
N THR A 81 13.77 5.14 -10.56
CA THR A 81 12.48 4.66 -10.02
C THR A 81 12.73 3.40 -9.19
N VAL A 82 12.40 3.45 -7.90
CA VAL A 82 12.60 2.37 -6.92
C VAL A 82 11.42 1.41 -6.92
N LEU A 83 10.20 1.95 -7.04
CA LEU A 83 8.95 1.21 -7.15
C LEU A 83 8.12 1.83 -8.27
N ALA A 84 7.49 0.99 -9.09
CA ALA A 84 6.44 1.40 -10.01
C ALA A 84 5.39 0.29 -10.06
N ASP A 85 4.16 0.61 -9.71
CA ASP A 85 3.05 -0.34 -9.76
C ASP A 85 1.80 0.31 -10.35
N SER A 86 1.05 -0.48 -11.12
CA SER A 86 -0.18 -0.05 -11.78
C SER A 86 -1.35 -0.81 -11.17
N LEU A 87 -2.24 -0.07 -10.52
CA LEU A 87 -3.30 -0.63 -9.68
C LEU A 87 -4.67 -0.20 -10.19
N PHE A 88 -5.68 -1.00 -9.84
CA PHE A 88 -7.07 -0.56 -9.94
C PHE A 88 -7.43 0.18 -8.65
N SER A 89 -7.82 1.44 -8.78
CA SER A 89 -8.49 2.23 -7.75
C SER A 89 -9.81 2.73 -8.32
N ARG A 90 -10.91 2.47 -7.62
CA ARG A 90 -12.23 2.92 -8.07
C ARG A 90 -12.27 4.45 -8.15
N ASN A 91 -12.69 4.96 -9.32
CA ASN A 91 -12.78 6.39 -9.60
C ASN A 91 -14.24 6.80 -9.81
N HIS A 92 -15.08 6.64 -8.78
CA HIS A 92 -16.50 6.97 -8.86
C HIS A 92 -16.71 8.50 -8.76
N PRO A 93 -17.36 9.17 -9.75
CA PRO A 93 -17.47 10.63 -9.79
C PRO A 93 -18.26 11.26 -8.63
N ALA A 94 -19.18 10.49 -8.05
CA ALA A 94 -20.03 10.94 -6.94
C ALA A 94 -19.59 10.42 -5.57
N ALA A 95 -18.51 9.64 -5.50
CA ALA A 95 -17.86 9.32 -4.22
C ALA A 95 -16.79 10.39 -3.94
N GLU A 96 -16.48 10.64 -2.66
CA GLU A 96 -15.20 11.30 -2.36
C GLU A 96 -14.09 10.49 -3.06
N LYS A 97 -13.17 11.18 -3.74
CA LYS A 97 -12.14 10.48 -4.49
C LYS A 97 -11.38 9.54 -3.56
N GLU A 98 -11.57 8.25 -3.76
CA GLU A 98 -10.90 7.18 -3.03
C GLU A 98 -9.43 7.06 -3.49
N THR A 99 -8.81 8.12 -3.99
CA THR A 99 -7.42 8.14 -4.46
C THR A 99 -6.46 8.74 -3.43
N LYS A 100 -6.92 8.95 -2.19
CA LYS A 100 -6.06 9.46 -1.12
C LYS A 100 -5.30 8.31 -0.46
N ILE A 101 -3.97 8.36 -0.57
CA ILE A 101 -3.08 7.47 0.17
C ILE A 101 -3.32 7.64 1.68
N LYS A 102 -3.42 6.53 2.39
CA LYS A 102 -3.42 6.49 3.85
C LYS A 102 -2.10 5.90 4.36
N PHE A 103 -1.72 6.30 5.57
CA PHE A 103 -0.50 5.84 6.22
C PHE A 103 -0.87 5.25 7.58
N CYS A 104 -0.48 4.00 7.83
CA CYS A 104 -0.78 3.31 9.07
C CYS A 104 0.14 2.10 9.25
N ASP A 105 0.58 1.82 10.48
CA ASP A 105 1.45 0.70 10.81
C ASP A 105 0.65 -0.62 10.93
N PHE A 106 0.75 -1.48 9.91
CA PHE A 106 0.06 -2.77 9.82
C PHE A 106 0.98 -3.97 10.12
N ASN A 107 2.30 -3.79 10.07
CA ASN A 107 3.27 -4.81 10.48
C ASN A 107 3.79 -4.64 11.92
N PHE A 108 3.38 -3.57 12.59
CA PHE A 108 3.68 -3.22 13.99
C PHE A 108 5.16 -2.99 14.26
N ASP A 109 5.90 -2.44 13.29
CA ASP A 109 7.33 -2.12 13.43
C ASP A 109 7.60 -0.67 13.85
N GLY A 110 6.54 0.14 14.03
CA GLY A 110 6.61 1.55 14.39
C GLY A 110 6.78 2.50 13.21
N ILE A 111 6.82 2.00 11.98
CA ILE A 111 6.86 2.78 10.73
C ILE A 111 5.48 2.67 10.06
N ASN A 112 4.94 3.79 9.58
CA ASN A 112 3.68 3.74 8.86
C ASN A 112 3.85 3.11 7.48
N ASP A 113 2.99 2.14 7.19
CA ASP A 113 2.86 1.51 5.88
C ASP A 113 1.99 2.34 4.94
N ILE A 114 2.02 2.01 3.65
CA ILE A 114 1.28 2.73 2.60
C ILE A 114 0.02 1.95 2.24
N LEU A 115 -1.13 2.59 2.41
CA LEU A 115 -2.43 2.07 1.97
C LEU A 115 -2.91 2.85 0.75
N ILE A 116 -3.05 2.14 -0.37
CA ILE A 116 -3.65 2.65 -1.60
C ILE A 116 -5.07 2.10 -1.69
N PRO A 117 -6.12 2.93 -1.74
CA PRO A 117 -7.46 2.39 -1.82
C PRO A 117 -7.69 1.66 -3.15
N ALA A 118 -8.31 0.49 -3.07
CA ALA A 118 -8.73 -0.28 -4.25
C ALA A 118 -10.15 0.11 -4.67
N GLY A 119 -11.00 0.42 -3.68
CA GLY A 119 -12.35 0.90 -3.87
C GLY A 119 -13.26 0.50 -2.72
N THR A 120 -14.43 1.11 -2.64
CA THR A 120 -15.48 0.69 -1.69
C THR A 120 -16.62 -0.02 -2.42
N ASP A 121 -17.10 -1.13 -1.88
CA ASP A 121 -18.25 -1.85 -2.43
C ASP A 121 -19.60 -1.17 -2.04
N PRO A 122 -20.74 -1.60 -2.62
CA PRO A 122 -22.06 -1.02 -2.30
C PRO A 122 -22.52 -1.17 -0.84
N ARG A 123 -21.86 -2.01 -0.04
CA ARG A 123 -22.13 -2.20 1.39
C ARG A 123 -21.14 -1.46 2.27
N SER A 124 -20.36 -0.54 1.71
CA SER A 124 -19.36 0.24 2.44
C SER A 124 -18.19 -0.60 2.98
N ASN A 125 -17.84 -1.70 2.29
CA ASN A 125 -16.57 -2.40 2.53
C ASN A 125 -15.48 -1.77 1.68
N SER A 126 -14.58 -1.01 2.29
CA SER A 126 -13.43 -0.41 1.62
C SER A 126 -12.26 -1.39 1.56
N GLY A 127 -11.78 -1.68 0.35
CA GLY A 127 -10.57 -2.48 0.11
C GLY A 127 -9.35 -1.61 -0.16
N TYR A 128 -8.16 -2.14 0.12
CA TYR A 128 -6.88 -1.43 -0.01
C TYR A 128 -5.77 -2.36 -0.52
N TYR A 129 -4.81 -1.83 -1.25
CA TYR A 129 -3.49 -2.43 -1.39
C TYR A 129 -2.62 -1.92 -0.25
N LEU A 130 -1.85 -2.82 0.37
CA LEU A 130 -0.90 -2.48 1.42
C LEU A 130 0.52 -2.68 0.91
N TYR A 131 1.38 -1.70 1.18
CA TYR A 131 2.81 -1.82 1.00
C TYR A 131 3.54 -1.54 2.31
N ILE A 132 4.35 -2.49 2.75
CA ILE A 132 5.18 -2.36 3.95
C ILE A 132 6.38 -1.47 3.67
N VAL A 133 6.66 -0.54 4.58
CA VAL A 133 7.78 0.39 4.47
C VAL A 133 8.87 0.00 5.45
N SER A 134 10.03 -0.42 4.94
CA SER A 134 11.18 -0.77 5.80
C SER A 134 12.50 -0.30 5.19
N ASN A 135 13.28 0.50 5.93
CA ASN A 135 14.64 0.91 5.55
C ASN A 135 14.78 1.38 4.08
N LYS A 136 13.88 2.26 3.62
CA LYS A 136 13.82 2.78 2.24
C LYS A 136 13.45 1.76 1.17
N ASN A 137 12.97 0.59 1.58
CA ASN A 137 12.32 -0.39 0.72
C ASN A 137 10.81 -0.32 0.93
N ILE A 138 10.07 -0.64 -0.13
CA ILE A 138 8.62 -0.73 -0.12
C ILE A 138 8.25 -2.07 -0.75
N GLU A 139 7.47 -2.88 -0.06
CA GLU A 139 7.11 -4.22 -0.52
C GLU A 139 5.61 -4.48 -0.40
N TYR A 140 5.01 -5.05 -1.44
CA TYR A 140 3.57 -5.30 -1.51
C TYR A 140 3.14 -6.51 -0.68
N VAL A 141 2.03 -6.38 0.05
CA VAL A 141 1.44 -7.49 0.82
C VAL A 141 0.38 -8.22 -0.02
N GLN A 142 0.67 -9.47 -0.34
CA GLN A 142 -0.21 -10.33 -1.11
C GLN A 142 -1.51 -10.63 -0.36
N GLY A 143 -2.65 -10.51 -1.06
CA GLY A 143 -3.97 -10.82 -0.51
C GLY A 143 -4.59 -9.73 0.36
N PHE A 144 -3.87 -8.64 0.67
CA PHE A 144 -4.42 -7.56 1.50
C PHE A 144 -5.62 -6.86 0.85
N ASN A 145 -5.65 -6.79 -0.48
CA ASN A 145 -6.75 -6.22 -1.26
C ASN A 145 -8.00 -7.11 -1.33
N GLU A 146 -7.97 -8.30 -0.73
CA GLU A 146 -9.10 -9.23 -0.71
C GLU A 146 -9.99 -9.05 0.53
N ILE A 147 -9.57 -8.23 1.51
CA ILE A 147 -10.32 -7.96 2.73
C ILE A 147 -10.93 -6.55 2.72
N GLY A 148 -12.09 -6.44 3.37
CA GLY A 148 -12.81 -5.16 3.53
C GLY A 148 -12.58 -4.56 4.90
N ASN A 149 -12.50 -3.23 4.96
CA ASN A 149 -12.38 -2.45 6.21
C ASN A 149 -11.26 -2.95 7.14
N PRO A 150 -10.01 -3.10 6.66
CA PRO A 150 -8.90 -3.49 7.51
C PRO A 150 -8.59 -2.42 8.55
N GLU A 151 -8.44 -2.83 9.81
CA GLU A 151 -8.08 -1.97 10.94
C GLU A 151 -6.96 -2.61 11.77
N PRO A 152 -5.86 -1.88 12.04
CA PRO A 152 -4.78 -2.43 12.86
C PRO A 152 -5.11 -2.33 14.35
N ASP A 153 -5.03 -3.46 15.04
CA ASP A 153 -5.00 -3.57 16.49
C ASP A 153 -3.54 -3.56 16.95
N SER A 154 -3.02 -2.36 17.18
CA SER A 154 -1.64 -2.14 17.65
C SER A 154 -1.36 -2.70 19.04
N ILE A 155 -2.37 -3.02 19.85
CA ILE A 155 -2.16 -3.59 21.19
C ILE A 155 -1.86 -5.08 21.09
N ASN A 156 -2.59 -5.78 20.21
CA ASN A 156 -2.49 -7.24 20.08
C ASN A 156 -1.67 -7.68 18.85
N HIS A 157 -1.22 -6.73 18.03
CA HIS A 157 -0.53 -6.97 16.76
C HIS A 157 -1.36 -7.85 15.82
N LEU A 158 -2.62 -7.45 15.63
CA LEU A 158 -3.61 -8.12 14.78
C LEU A 158 -4.21 -7.13 13.79
N ILE A 159 -4.72 -7.66 12.69
CA ILE A 159 -5.49 -6.89 11.72
C ILE A 159 -6.94 -7.36 11.81
N GLY A 160 -7.81 -6.48 12.23
CA GLY A 160 -9.25 -6.68 12.24
C GLY A 160 -9.87 -6.34 10.90
N SER A 161 -11.00 -6.97 10.58
CA SER A 161 -11.76 -6.70 9.37
C SER A 161 -13.24 -6.91 9.64
N LEU A 162 -14.00 -5.81 9.72
CA LEU A 162 -15.45 -5.84 9.82
C LEU A 162 -16.07 -5.76 8.42
N VAL A 163 -16.67 -6.84 7.96
CA VAL A 163 -17.26 -6.92 6.63
C VAL A 163 -18.79 -6.93 6.72
N LEU A 164 -19.39 -5.98 6.02
CA LEU A 164 -20.82 -5.86 5.82
C LEU A 164 -21.23 -6.76 4.65
N ALA A 165 -21.67 -7.99 4.94
CA ALA A 165 -22.11 -8.97 3.94
C ALA A 165 -23.61 -9.31 4.11
N GLY A 166 -24.03 -10.55 3.85
CA GLY A 166 -25.38 -11.02 4.20
C GLY A 166 -25.61 -10.90 5.71
N PRO A 167 -25.22 -11.91 6.50
CA PRO A 167 -24.83 -11.69 7.90
C PRO A 167 -23.46 -10.98 7.92
N PRO A 168 -23.32 -9.87 8.64
CA PRO A 168 -22.02 -9.24 8.86
C PRO A 168 -21.09 -10.14 9.67
N PHE A 169 -19.79 -9.96 9.50
CA PHE A 169 -18.80 -10.70 10.27
C PHE A 169 -17.54 -9.89 10.56
N TYR A 170 -16.85 -10.28 11.63
CA TYR A 170 -15.52 -9.80 11.97
C TYR A 170 -14.52 -10.93 11.83
N LYS A 171 -13.37 -10.66 11.20
CA LYS A 171 -12.26 -11.60 11.05
C LYS A 171 -10.94 -10.99 11.50
N PHE A 172 -9.99 -11.87 11.83
CA PHE A 172 -8.66 -11.51 12.30
C PHE A 172 -7.56 -12.05 11.37
N TYR A 173 -6.58 -11.21 11.12
CA TYR A 173 -5.48 -11.49 10.23
C TYR A 173 -4.14 -11.07 10.83
N GLU A 174 -3.06 -11.53 10.21
CA GLU A 174 -1.70 -11.03 10.42
C GLU A 174 -0.93 -10.99 9.09
N ILE A 175 0.18 -10.26 9.06
CA ILE A 175 1.10 -10.27 7.92
C ILE A 175 2.16 -11.35 8.16
N GLY A 176 2.24 -12.29 7.23
CA GLY A 176 3.21 -13.36 7.26
C GLY A 176 4.63 -12.91 6.90
N SER A 177 5.60 -13.76 7.23
CA SER A 177 7.02 -13.51 6.95
C SER A 177 7.38 -13.44 5.46
N LYS A 178 6.47 -13.81 4.55
CA LYS A 178 6.66 -13.72 3.10
C LYS A 178 5.80 -12.60 2.50
N LEU A 179 5.35 -11.66 3.32
CA LEU A 179 4.49 -10.54 2.93
C LEU A 179 3.16 -11.01 2.32
N GLU A 180 2.56 -12.00 2.96
CA GLU A 180 1.23 -12.51 2.66
C GLU A 180 0.27 -12.24 3.81
N LEU A 181 -0.96 -11.82 3.51
CA LEU A 181 -2.02 -11.75 4.51
C LEU A 181 -2.42 -13.17 4.93
N LYS A 182 -2.45 -13.43 6.24
CA LYS A 182 -2.86 -14.72 6.82
C LYS A 182 -4.16 -14.57 7.58
N ASP A 183 -5.18 -15.32 7.18
CA ASP A 183 -6.40 -15.52 7.98
C ASP A 183 -6.05 -16.41 9.19
N LEU A 184 -6.36 -15.92 10.39
CA LEU A 184 -6.09 -16.65 11.63
C LEU A 184 -7.16 -17.72 11.93
N GLY A 185 -8.23 -17.80 11.14
CA GLY A 185 -9.30 -18.79 11.29
C GLY A 185 -10.40 -18.41 12.28
N HIS A 186 -10.33 -17.21 12.85
CA HIS A 186 -11.27 -16.69 13.84
C HIS A 186 -12.30 -15.79 13.16
N THR A 187 -13.59 -16.11 13.32
CA THR A 187 -14.70 -15.38 12.71
C THR A 187 -15.83 -15.20 13.70
N ILE A 188 -16.29 -13.95 13.85
CA ILE A 188 -17.45 -13.59 14.66
C ILE A 188 -18.56 -13.19 13.70
N GLY A 189 -19.66 -13.94 13.69
CA GLY A 189 -20.85 -13.60 12.91
C GLY A 189 -21.85 -12.78 13.73
N PHE A 190 -22.48 -11.79 13.11
CA PHE A 190 -23.48 -10.95 13.76
C PHE A 190 -24.88 -11.18 13.19
N VAL A 191 -25.89 -11.21 14.06
CA VAL A 191 -27.30 -11.26 13.66
C VAL A 191 -27.90 -9.85 13.68
N ASP A 192 -27.51 -9.02 14.65
CA ASP A 192 -27.86 -7.60 14.78
C ASP A 192 -26.64 -6.79 15.26
N PHE A 193 -26.55 -5.52 14.86
CA PHE A 193 -25.49 -4.59 15.27
C PHE A 193 -25.90 -3.80 16.51
N THR A 194 -25.49 -4.24 17.69
CA THR A 194 -25.32 -3.34 18.84
C THR A 194 -23.81 -3.23 19.12
N ASN A 195 -23.30 -2.01 19.31
CA ASN A 195 -21.86 -1.80 19.42
C ASN A 195 -21.25 -2.48 20.68
N GLU A 196 -22.01 -2.55 21.77
CA GLU A 196 -21.54 -3.08 23.06
C GLU A 196 -21.35 -4.61 23.05
N ASP A 197 -22.16 -5.33 22.26
CA ASP A 197 -22.03 -6.78 22.08
C ASP A 197 -20.83 -7.12 21.18
N VAL A 198 -20.54 -6.30 20.17
CA VAL A 198 -19.44 -6.52 19.22
C VAL A 198 -18.08 -6.43 19.94
N ASP A 199 -17.83 -5.35 20.66
CA ASP A 199 -16.55 -5.13 21.35
C ASP A 199 -16.24 -6.23 22.36
N SER A 200 -17.27 -6.68 23.08
CA SER A 200 -17.16 -7.76 24.06
C SER A 200 -16.78 -9.09 23.41
N LEU A 201 -17.41 -9.44 22.28
CA LEU A 201 -17.10 -10.66 21.54
C LEU A 201 -15.71 -10.60 20.90
N VAL A 202 -15.35 -9.47 20.28
CA VAL A 202 -14.02 -9.24 19.70
C VAL A 202 -12.94 -9.42 20.76
N LYS A 203 -13.13 -8.85 21.97
CA LYS A 203 -12.18 -9.01 23.06
C LYS A 203 -11.96 -10.47 23.48
N VAL A 204 -13.05 -11.24 23.62
CA VAL A 204 -12.96 -12.66 23.97
C VAL A 204 -12.19 -13.44 22.91
N GLU A 205 -12.45 -13.16 21.63
CA GLU A 205 -11.79 -13.84 20.52
C GLU A 205 -10.30 -13.49 20.44
N VAL A 206 -9.94 -12.22 20.64
CA VAL A 206 -8.54 -11.77 20.74
C VAL A 206 -7.82 -12.50 21.88
N GLU A 207 -8.44 -12.65 23.05
CA GLU A 207 -7.84 -13.40 24.16
C GLU A 207 -7.57 -14.88 23.81
N LEU A 208 -8.43 -15.50 22.99
CA LEU A 208 -8.23 -16.86 22.49
C LEU A 208 -7.05 -16.93 21.51
N ILE A 209 -7.03 -16.04 20.50
CA ILE A 209 -5.92 -15.92 19.54
C ILE A 209 -4.58 -15.77 20.27
N MET A 210 -4.52 -14.89 21.28
CA MET A 210 -3.29 -14.65 22.03
C MET A 210 -2.85 -15.87 22.84
N LYS A 211 -3.79 -16.65 23.40
CA LYS A 211 -3.47 -17.93 24.07
C LYS A 211 -2.94 -18.98 23.10
N GLU A 212 -3.48 -19.06 21.89
CA GLU A 212 -3.03 -19.99 20.86
C GLU A 212 -1.62 -19.65 20.35
N LYS A 213 -1.35 -18.37 20.08
CA LYS A 213 0.00 -17.88 19.71
C LYS A 213 1.05 -18.23 20.76
N GLN A 214 0.72 -18.10 22.05
CA GLN A 214 1.61 -18.49 23.15
C GLN A 214 1.90 -19.98 23.17
N ARG A 215 0.90 -20.83 22.93
CA ARG A 215 1.07 -22.29 22.89
C ARG A 215 1.99 -22.73 21.77
N THR A 216 1.81 -22.17 20.57
CA THR A 216 2.66 -22.46 19.40
C THR A 216 4.11 -22.02 19.63
N THR A 217 4.32 -20.88 20.30
CA THR A 217 5.67 -20.42 20.62
C THR A 217 6.38 -21.35 21.62
N ASN A 218 5.64 -21.92 22.56
CA ASN A 218 6.19 -22.83 23.58
C ASN A 218 6.43 -24.26 23.07
N SER A 219 5.75 -24.71 22.02
CA SER A 219 5.96 -26.05 21.45
C SER A 219 7.17 -26.15 20.50
N ILE A 220 7.69 -25.01 20.05
CA ILE A 220 8.85 -24.91 19.14
C ILE A 220 10.17 -24.75 19.94
N ARG A 221 10.10 -24.47 21.24
CA ARG A 221 11.25 -24.37 22.15
C ARG A 221 11.49 -25.68 22.90
#